data_AF-A0A9E2KVP8-F1
#
_entry.id   AF-A0A9E2KVP8-F1
#
_cell.length_a   1.000
_cell.length_b   1.000
_cell.length_c   1.000
_cell.angle_alpha   90.00
_cell.angle_beta   90.00
_cell.angle_gamma   90.00
#
_symmetry.space_group_name_H-M   'P 1'
#
loop_
_entity.id
_entity.type
_entity.pdbx_description
1 polymer ?
#
loop_
_entity_poly.entity_id
_entity_poly.type
_entity_poly.pdbx_seq_one_letter_code
_entity_poly.pdbx_strand_id
1 'polypeptide(L)' 'MNHWKINGIKLLRGNCYEIIKKMENNSIDHVITSPPYNMNLRIRNGKYCSRQIVKEFSTKYNGFDDNLPMEEYFEFHKNV' A
#
# COMPACT_ATOMS: atom_id res chain seq x y z
N MET A 1 19.65 -8.67 0.17
CA MET A 1 18.73 -7.52 0.03
C MET A 1 19.46 -6.46 -0.77
N ASN A 2 18.94 -6.09 -1.93
CA ASN A 2 19.64 -5.13 -2.80
C ASN A 2 19.39 -3.73 -2.27
N HIS A 3 20.47 -2.98 -2.05
CA HIS A 3 20.41 -1.59 -1.63
C HIS A 3 21.40 -0.73 -2.39
N TRP A 4 21.04 0.54 -2.57
CA TRP A 4 21.88 1.55 -3.21
C TRP A 4 22.13 2.69 -2.23
N LYS A 5 23.31 3.29 -2.30
CA LYS A 5 23.68 4.47 -1.52
C LYS A 5 24.12 5.57 -2.46
N ILE A 6 23.47 6.73 -2.40
CA ILE A 6 23.78 7.90 -3.23
C ILE A 6 23.62 9.14 -2.35
N ASN A 7 24.68 9.94 -2.18
CA ASN A 7 24.62 11.22 -1.45
C ASN A 7 23.92 11.16 -0.08
N GLY A 8 24.21 10.14 0.73
CA GLY A 8 23.59 9.93 2.04
C GLY A 8 22.19 9.29 2.00
N ILE A 9 21.59 9.12 0.81
CA ILE A 9 20.31 8.43 0.63
C ILE A 9 20.55 6.93 0.53
N LYS A 10 19.79 6.15 1.30
CA LYS A 10 19.77 4.68 1.24
C LYS A 10 18.46 4.21 0.60
N LEU A 11 18.54 3.60 -0.57
CA LEU A 11 17.40 3.00 -1.26
C LEU A 11 17.37 1.49 -1.04
N LEU A 12 16.23 0.96 -0.59
CA LEU A 12 16.04 -0.45 -0.26
C LEU A 12 14.94 -1.04 -1.14
N ARG A 13 15.24 -2.12 -1.89
CA ARG A 13 14.25 -2.83 -2.71
C ARG A 13 13.73 -4.07 -1.98
N GLY A 14 12.42 -4.10 -1.74
CA GLY A 14 11.71 -5.25 -1.18
C GLY A 14 10.33 -4.86 -0.62
N ASN A 15 9.70 -5.80 0.09
CA ASN A 15 8.49 -5.52 0.87
C ASN A 15 8.84 -4.58 2.04
N CYS A 16 8.09 -3.49 2.19
CA CYS A 16 8.37 -2.45 3.18
C CYS A 16 8.25 -2.94 4.62
N TYR A 17 7.22 -3.72 4.93
CA TYR A 17 6.97 -4.27 6.26
C TYR A 17 8.16 -5.12 6.76
N GLU A 18 8.65 -6.03 5.93
CA GLU A 18 9.79 -6.92 6.27
C GLU A 18 11.13 -6.18 6.34
N ILE A 19 11.26 -5.03 5.69
CA ILE A 19 12.45 -4.17 5.77
C ILE A 19 12.41 -3.34 7.05
N ILE A 20 11.28 -2.69 7.33
CA ILE A 20 11.11 -1.80 8.48
C ILE A 20 11.24 -2.58 9.80
N LYS A 21 10.75 -3.81 9.87
CA LYS A 21 10.94 -4.72 11.03
C LYS A 21 12.41 -4.93 11.45
N LYS A 22 13.36 -4.73 10.54
CA LYS A 22 14.80 -4.92 10.80
C LYS A 22 15.49 -3.62 11.23
N MET A 23 14.75 -2.51 11.27
CA MET A 23 15.27 -1.21 11.69
C MET A 23 15.22 -1.10 13.21
N GLU A 24 16.15 -0.33 13.77
CA GLU A 24 16.19 -0.09 15.21
C GLU A 24 14.96 0.74 15.63
N ASN A 25 14.44 0.46 16.82
CA ASN A 25 13.34 1.24 17.39
C ASN A 25 13.75 2.71 17.53
N ASN A 26 12.82 3.63 17.24
CA ASN A 26 13.04 5.08 17.33
C ASN A 26 14.18 5.63 16.44
N SER A 27 14.57 4.92 15.38
CA SER A 27 15.62 5.35 14.44
C SER A 27 15.12 6.28 13.32
N ILE A 28 13.84 6.65 13.30
CA ILE A 28 13.19 7.42 12.24
C ILE A 28 12.43 8.59 12.82
N ASP A 29 12.82 9.81 12.40
CA ASP A 29 12.18 11.04 12.84
C ASP A 29 10.82 11.28 12.15
N HIS A 30 10.74 10.95 10.85
CA HIS A 30 9.58 11.23 10.01
C HIS A 30 9.29 10.10 9.03
N VAL A 31 8.00 9.84 8.81
CA VAL A 31 7.50 8.84 7.86
C VAL A 31 6.62 9.53 6.84
N ILE A 32 6.96 9.37 5.55
CA ILE A 32 6.13 9.78 4.42
C ILE A 32 5.68 8.51 3.72
N THR A 33 4.36 8.34 3.56
CA THR A 33 3.78 7.12 2.98
C THR A 33 2.64 7.43 2.01
N SER A 34 2.42 6.51 1.07
CA SER A 34 1.29 6.49 0.14
C SER A 34 0.92 5.02 -0.09
N PRO A 35 0.34 4.34 0.93
CA PRO A 35 -0.01 2.92 0.83
C PRO A 35 -1.08 2.67 -0.26
N PRO A 36 -1.36 1.41 -0.61
CA PRO A 36 -2.43 1.07 -1.54
C PRO A 36 -3.79 1.54 -1.00
N TYR A 37 -4.51 2.37 -1.74
CA TYR A 37 -5.85 2.82 -1.35
C TYR A 37 -6.91 1.99 -2.06
N ASN A 38 -8.08 1.78 -1.44
CA ASN A 38 -9.25 1.10 -2.00
C ASN A 38 -10.25 2.09 -2.64
N MET A 39 -9.74 2.85 -3.62
CA MET A 39 -10.39 3.97 -4.27
C MET A 39 -11.52 3.58 -5.22
N ASN A 40 -11.69 2.33 -5.61
CA ASN A 40 -12.83 1.88 -6.43
C ASN A 40 -13.97 1.25 -5.63
N LEU A 41 -13.80 0.97 -4.34
CA LEU A 41 -14.94 0.64 -3.48
C LEU A 41 -15.79 1.89 -3.20
N ARG A 42 -17.11 1.80 -3.40
CA ARG A 42 -18.08 2.89 -3.17
C ARG A 42 -19.25 2.38 -2.35
N ILE A 43 -19.94 3.30 -1.68
CA ILE A 43 -21.23 3.03 -1.04
C ILE A 43 -22.33 3.64 -1.90
N ARG A 44 -23.28 2.83 -2.36
CA ARG A 44 -24.48 3.27 -3.07
C ARG A 44 -25.69 2.59 -2.44
N ASN A 45 -26.68 3.38 -2.03
CA ASN A 45 -27.90 2.88 -1.37
C ASN A 45 -27.60 1.97 -0.15
N GLY A 46 -26.60 2.33 0.66
CA GLY A 46 -26.21 1.58 1.86
C GLY A 46 -25.48 0.25 1.59
N LYS A 47 -25.10 -0.03 0.34
CA LYS A 47 -24.36 -1.25 -0.03
C LYS A 47 -23.04 -0.89 -0.71
N TYR A 48 -22.03 -1.71 -0.47
CA TYR A 48 -20.76 -1.62 -1.18
C TYR A 48 -20.94 -2.05 -2.64
N CYS A 49 -20.35 -1.28 -3.55
CA CYS A 49 -20.30 -1.58 -4.97
C CYS A 49 -18.99 -1.07 -5.58
N SER A 50 -18.54 -1.69 -6.67
CA SER A 50 -17.42 -1.18 -7.47
C SER A 50 -17.82 0.10 -8.20
N ARG A 51 -16.89 1.07 -8.29
CA ARG A 51 -17.04 2.31 -9.06
C ARG A 51 -17.15 2.04 -10.56
N GLN A 52 -16.42 1.05 -11.06
CA GLN A 52 -16.30 0.76 -12.49
C GLN A 52 -16.76 -0.65 -12.83
N ILE A 53 -17.45 -0.73 -13.97
CA ILE A 53 -17.87 -1.97 -14.65
C ILE A 53 -16.79 -2.43 -15.65
N VAL A 54 -15.90 -1.51 -16.06
CA VAL A 54 -14.82 -1.74 -17.02
C VAL A 54 -13.45 -1.65 -16.34
N LYS A 55 -12.50 -2.47 -16.78
CA LYS A 55 -11.15 -2.54 -16.21
C LYS A 55 -10.43 -1.19 -16.36
N GLU A 56 -9.89 -0.66 -15.27
CA GLU A 56 -9.10 0.58 -15.33
C GLU A 56 -7.88 0.41 -16.25
N PHE A 57 -7.62 1.45 -17.05
CA PHE A 57 -6.43 1.52 -17.92
C PHE A 57 -5.12 1.52 -17.13
N SER A 58 -5.14 1.92 -15.86
CA SER A 58 -4.00 1.86 -14.96
C SER A 58 -4.47 1.77 -13.51
N THR A 59 -4.17 0.67 -12.83
CA THR A 59 -4.17 0.66 -11.36
C THR A 59 -2.87 1.31 -10.88
N LYS A 60 -2.94 2.23 -9.92
CA LYS A 60 -1.74 2.90 -9.36
C LYS A 60 -0.76 1.89 -8.74
N TYR A 61 -1.29 0.77 -8.25
CA TYR A 61 -0.54 -0.29 -7.58
C TYR A 61 -0.64 -1.59 -8.40
N ASN A 62 0.48 -2.30 -8.52
CA ASN A 62 0.53 -3.62 -9.15
C ASN A 62 0.36 -4.70 -8.06
N GLY A 63 -0.52 -5.68 -8.28
CA GLY A 63 -0.79 -6.76 -7.33
C GLY A 63 -1.69 -6.35 -6.15
N PHE A 64 -2.46 -5.28 -6.28
CA PHE A 64 -3.47 -4.85 -5.31
C PHE A 64 -4.75 -4.47 -6.04
N ASP A 65 -5.85 -5.13 -5.70
CA ASP A 65 -7.16 -4.81 -6.27
C ASP A 65 -7.73 -3.55 -5.60
N ASP A 66 -8.09 -2.56 -6.40
CA ASP A 66 -8.54 -1.25 -5.92
C ASP A 66 -10.01 -1.25 -5.46
N ASN A 67 -10.63 -2.43 -5.29
CA ASN A 67 -12.05 -2.59 -4.94
C ASN A 67 -12.33 -3.70 -3.91
N LEU A 68 -11.34 -4.04 -3.07
CA LEU A 68 -11.47 -5.08 -2.06
C LEU A 68 -12.69 -4.84 -1.14
N PRO A 69 -13.36 -5.89 -0.64
CA PRO A 69 -14.26 -5.78 0.50
C PRO A 69 -13.58 -5.08 1.69
N MET A 70 -14.35 -4.30 2.46
CA MET A 70 -13.77 -3.46 3.52
C MET A 70 -13.00 -4.27 4.58
N GLU A 71 -13.46 -5.48 4.89
CA GLU A 71 -12.81 -6.40 5.82
C GLU A 71 -11.46 -6.90 5.28
N GLU A 72 -11.41 -7.30 4.01
CA GLU A 72 -10.17 -7.72 3.34
C GLU A 72 -9.17 -6.57 3.22
N TYR A 73 -9.66 -5.36 2.87
CA TYR A 73 -8.83 -4.17 2.82
C TYR A 73 -8.18 -3.86 4.18
N PHE A 74 -8.96 -4.00 5.26
CA PHE A 74 -8.49 -3.77 6.62
C PHE A 74 -7.47 -4.82 7.06
N GLU A 75 -7.71 -6.10 6.79
CA GLU A 75 -6.76 -7.16 7.13
C GLU A 75 -5.47 -7.09 6.32
N PHE A 76 -5.55 -6.73 5.03
CA PHE A 76 -4.35 -6.45 4.25
C PHE A 76 -3.50 -5.38 4.94
N HIS A 77 -4.11 -4.24 5.32
CA HIS A 77 -3.39 -3.10 5.89
C HIS A 77 -2.79 -3.32 7.28
N LYS A 78 -3.19 -4.35 8.02
CA LYS A 78 -2.50 -4.73 9.26
C LYS A 78 -1.13 -5.36 9.01
N ASN A 79 -0.90 -5.85 7.79
CA ASN A 79 0.21 -6.71 7.44
C ASN A 79 1.15 -6.08 6.36
N VAL A 80 0.99 -4.79 6.05
CA VAL A 80 1.84 -4.02 5.11
C VAL A 80 2.45 -2.76 5.71
#